data_AF-A0A842Y7L0-F1
#
_entry.id   AF-A0A842Y7L0-F1
#
_cell.length_a   1.000
_cell.length_b   1.000
_cell.length_c   1.000
_cell.angle_alpha   90.00
_cell.angle_beta   90.00
_cell.angle_gamma   90.00
#
_symmetry.space_group_name_H-M   'P 1'
#
loop_
_entity.id
_entity.type
_entity.pdbx_description
1 polymer ?
#
loop_
_entity_poly.entity_id
_entity_poly.type
_entity_poly.pdbx_seq_one_letter_code
_entity_poly.pdbx_strand_id
1 'polypeptide(L)' 'MSATTTIQIKTNTRDSLREIGHMGDDYNTVIENLIIEHNRNSLVEHGKQVVEKRKNEFVNIDDL' A
#
# COMPACT_ATOMS: atom_id res chain seq x y z
N MET A 1 17.39 9.88 14.97
CA MET A 1 16.14 10.62 14.74
C MET A 1 15.99 10.82 13.25
N SER A 2 14.91 10.32 12.66
CA SER A 2 14.56 10.60 11.27
C SER A 2 14.22 12.08 11.13
N ALA A 3 14.67 12.74 10.06
CA ALA A 3 14.32 14.14 9.82
C ALA A 3 12.82 14.23 9.50
N THR A 4 12.08 15.06 10.23
CA THR A 4 10.67 15.34 9.95
C THR A 4 10.54 16.55 9.04
N THR A 5 9.58 16.50 8.12
CA THR A 5 9.21 17.63 7.27
C THR A 5 7.69 17.79 7.25
N THR A 6 7.20 18.91 6.75
CA THR A 6 5.77 19.21 6.67
C THR A 6 5.33 19.21 5.22
N ILE A 7 4.17 18.61 4.95
CA ILE A 7 3.50 18.66 3.65
C ILE A 7 2.21 19.48 3.77
N GLN A 8 1.77 20.08 2.67
CA GLN A 8 0.45 20.70 2.58
C GLN A 8 -0.54 19.73 1.95
N ILE A 9 -1.67 19.52 2.61
CA ILE A 9 -2.78 18.70 2.12
C ILE A 9 -4.10 19.44 2.30
N LYS A 10 -5.11 19.03 1.54
CA LYS A 10 -6.46 19.60 1.69
C LYS A 10 -7.04 19.18 3.05
N THR A 11 -7.91 20.03 3.60
CA THR A 11 -8.57 19.80 4.89
C THR A 11 -9.34 18.48 4.89
N ASN A 12 -10.07 18.19 3.81
CA ASN A 12 -10.80 16.93 3.66
C ASN A 12 -9.87 15.71 3.62
N THR A 13 -8.69 15.81 3.00
CA THR A 13 -7.70 14.73 3.00
C THR A 13 -7.17 14.46 4.41
N ARG A 14 -6.89 15.50 5.19
CA ARG A 14 -6.52 15.35 6.61
C ARG A 14 -7.63 14.67 7.41
N ASP A 15 -8.87 15.06 7.19
CA ASP A 15 -10.01 14.50 7.91
C ASP A 15 -10.22 13.01 7.55
N SER A 16 -10.04 12.63 6.29
CA SER A 16 -10.03 11.22 5.88
C SER A 16 -8.86 10.45 6.51
N LEU A 17 -7.66 11.02 6.61
CA LEU A 17 -6.55 10.38 7.33
C LEU A 17 -6.89 10.11 8.79
N ARG A 18 -7.64 11.01 9.43
CA ARG A 18 -8.13 10.83 10.81
C ARG A 18 -9.16 9.70 10.92
N GLU A 19 -9.98 9.49 9.89
CA GLU A 19 -10.97 8.40 9.85
C GLU A 19 -10.33 7.04 9.56
N ILE A 20 -9.23 7.02 8.78
CA ILE A 20 -8.48 5.80 8.46
C ILE A 20 -7.69 5.30 9.68
N GLY A 21 -7.11 6.21 10.46
CA GLY A 21 -6.37 5.85 11.68
C GLY A 21 -7.28 5.37 12.81
N HIS A 22 -6.73 4.59 13.74
CA HIS A 22 -7.43 4.25 14.98
C HIS A 22 -7.26 5.35 16.04
N MET A 23 -8.10 5.31 17.08
CA MET A 23 -8.04 6.28 18.17
C MET A 23 -6.67 6.21 18.86
N GLY A 24 -5.83 7.24 18.66
CA GLY A 24 -4.50 7.34 19.24
C GLY A 24 -3.34 7.24 18.24
N ASP A 25 -3.60 6.87 16.98
CA ASP A 25 -2.55 6.82 15.95
C ASP A 25 -2.13 8.24 15.53
N ASP A 26 -0.82 8.44 15.37
CA ASP A 26 -0.29 9.66 14.80
C ASP A 26 -0.39 9.65 13.27
N TYR A 27 -0.50 10.84 12.67
CA TYR A 27 -0.65 10.96 11.21
C TYR A 27 0.53 10.38 10.43
N ASN A 28 1.76 10.39 10.97
CA ASN A 28 2.90 9.83 10.26
C ASN A 28 2.79 8.30 10.19
N THR A 29 2.40 7.65 11.29
CA THR A 29 2.13 6.20 11.31
C THR A 29 1.04 5.81 10.32
N VAL A 30 -0.05 6.57 10.25
CA VAL A 30 -1.13 6.31 9.26
C VAL A 30 -0.61 6.47 7.82
N ILE A 31 0.17 7.52 7.54
CA ILE A 31 0.75 7.74 6.21
C ILE A 31 1.73 6.62 5.84
N GLU A 32 2.58 6.17 6.76
CA GLU A 32 3.51 5.07 6.54
C GLU A 32 2.78 3.76 6.22
N ASN A 33 1.72 3.44 6.97
CA ASN A 33 0.90 2.26 6.71
C ASN A 33 0.24 2.31 5.33
N LEU A 34 -0.29 3.46 4.93
CA LEU A 34 -0.88 3.66 3.61
C LEU A 34 0.16 3.50 2.48
N ILE A 35 1.39 3.98 2.68
CA ILE A 35 2.48 3.78 1.72
C ILE A 35 2.85 2.30 1.59
N ILE A 36 2.93 1.59 2.72
CA ILE A 36 3.20 0.14 2.73
C ILE A 36 2.11 -0.62 1.97
N GLU A 37 0.84 -0.30 2.22
CA GLU A 37 -0.29 -0.92 1.54
C GLU A 37 -0.26 -0.65 0.03
N HIS A 38 -0.03 0.60 -0.38
CA HIS A 38 0.10 0.97 -1.79
C HIS A 38 1.21 0.17 -2.50
N ASN A 39 2.38 0.05 -1.86
CA ASN A 39 3.50 -0.70 -2.41
C ASN A 39 3.20 -2.20 -2.53
N ARG A 40 2.52 -2.79 -1.53
CA ARG A 40 2.07 -4.19 -1.58
C ARG A 40 1.09 -4.43 -2.72
N ASN A 41 0.10 -3.54 -2.88
CA ASN A 41 -0.87 -3.64 -3.97
C ASN A 41 -0.19 -3.52 -5.35
N SER A 42 0.77 -2.60 -5.48
CA SER A 42 1.58 -2.48 -6.70
C SER A 42 2.37 -3.76 -7.00
N LEU A 43 2.98 -4.37 -5.98
CA LEU A 43 3.70 -5.64 -6.13
C LEU A 43 2.77 -6.79 -6.55
N VAL A 44 1.57 -6.87 -5.98
CA VAL A 44 0.57 -7.88 -6.33
C VAL A 44 0.13 -7.71 -7.79
N GLU A 45 -0.16 -6.49 -8.22
CA GLU A 45 -0.54 -6.22 -9.61
C GLU A 45 0.59 -6.55 -10.58
N HIS A 46 1.83 -6.21 -10.23
CA HIS A 46 3.00 -6.63 -11.01
C HIS A 46 3.12 -8.16 -11.08
N GLY A 47 2.91 -8.86 -9.97
CA GLY A 47 2.92 -10.32 -9.91
C GLY A 47 1.87 -10.94 -10.82
N LYS A 48 0.62 -10.43 -10.79
CA LYS A 48 -0.46 -10.87 -11.68
C LYS A 48 -0.07 -10.71 -13.15
N GLN A 49 0.50 -9.56 -13.52
CA GLN A 49 0.94 -9.31 -14.90
C GLN A 49 2.03 -10.29 -15.36
N VAL A 50 2.97 -10.65 -14.48
CA VAL A 50 4.03 -11.62 -14.81
C VAL A 50 3.45 -13.01 -15.02
N VAL A 51 2.56 -13.45 -14.12
CA VAL A 51 1.88 -14.75 -14.23
C VAL A 51 1.05 -14.83 -15.51
N GLU A 52 0.33 -13.76 -15.85
CA GLU A 52 -0.50 -13.72 -17.06
C GLU A 52 0.36 -13.75 -18.34
N LYS A 53 1.47 -13.01 -18.37
CA LYS A 53 2.37 -12.96 -19.54
C LYS A 53 3.18 -14.24 -19.76
N ARG A 54 3.52 -14.95 -18.69
CA ARG A 54 4.34 -16.18 -18.73
C ARG A 54 3.54 -17.41 -18.30
N LYS A 55 2.23 -17.39 -18.51
CA LYS A 55 1.30 -18.43 -18.07
C LYS A 55 1.71 -19.85 -18.51
N ASN A 56 2.37 -19.96 -19.66
CA ASN A 56 2.84 -21.23 -20.23
C ASN A 56 4.10 -21.80 -19.54
N GLU A 57 4.79 -20.99 -18.72
CA GLU A 57 5.97 -21.39 -17.94
C GLU A 57 5.60 -21.85 -16.51
N PHE A 58 4.36 -21.62 -16.08
CA PHE A 58 3.87 -22.00 -14.76
C PHE A 58 3.03 -23.28 -14.84
N VAL A 59 3.23 -24.17 -13.87
CA VAL A 59 2.46 -25.40 -13.72
C VAL A 59 1.44 -25.18 -12.60
N ASN A 60 0.20 -25.60 -12.80
CA ASN A 60 -0.83 -25.50 -11.77
C ASN A 60 -0.49 -26.47 -10.63
N ILE A 61 -0.56 -26.00 -9.39
CA ILE A 61 -0.27 -26.83 -8.21
C ILE A 61 -1.33 -27.90 -8.03
N ASP A 62 -2.56 -27.66 -8.49
CA ASP A 62 -3.65 -28.64 -8.44
C ASP A 62 -3.49 -29.79 -9.47
N ASP A 63 -2.58 -29.62 -10.45
CA ASP A 63 -2.25 -30.66 -11.43
C ASP A 63 -1.06 -31.54 -10.98
N LEU A 64 -0.57 -31.36 -9.73
CA LEU A 64 0.55 -32.10 -9.11
C LEU A 64 0.08 -33.14 -8.09
#